data_AF-I3R5K9-F1
#
_entry.id   AF-I3R5K9-F1
#
_cell.length_a   1.000
_cell.length_b   1.000
_cell.length_c   1.000
_cell.angle_alpha   90.00
_cell.angle_beta   90.00
_cell.angle_gamma   90.00
#
_symmetry.space_group_name_H-M   'P 1'
#
loop_
_entity.id
_entity.type
_entity.pdbx_description
1 polymer ?
#
loop_
_entity_poly.entity_id
_entity_poly.type
_entity_poly.pdbx_seq_one_letter_code
_entity_poly.pdbx_strand_id
1 'polypeptide(L)'
;MHALGRVWVRLRKAIPIGDGQEEWSLEWSRQVETRWSRPGEIVDCFRFDDGYVTTVQYESRDVTWQLTPGQVPLASALAMATLYLEHKLTPQTDRDGRPFIGLTDHGPVQVFEEIPPEPVEYVYLDGLRTLEEFPEFLTIDDSLRSVFDQMAPAQSSTSR
;
A
#
# COMPACT_ATOMS: atom_id res chain seq x y z
N MET A 1 -3.50 -28.32 -1.57
CA MET A 1 -4.15 -27.56 -0.49
C MET A 1 -4.58 -26.25 -1.08
N HIS A 2 -5.87 -26.12 -1.37
CA HIS A 2 -6.47 -25.00 -2.10
C HIS A 2 -7.60 -24.43 -1.26
N ALA A 3 -7.77 -23.10 -1.34
CA ALA A 3 -8.91 -22.30 -0.91
C ALA A 3 -8.87 -21.72 0.51
N LEU A 4 -8.08 -20.65 0.70
CA LEU A 4 -8.40 -19.58 1.66
C LEU A 4 -8.83 -18.26 0.95
N GLY A 5 -8.51 -18.07 -0.34
CA GLY A 5 -8.74 -16.79 -1.03
C GLY A 5 -10.11 -16.54 -1.67
N ARG A 6 -11.27 -17.00 -1.14
CA ARG A 6 -12.55 -16.82 -1.89
C ARG A 6 -13.75 -16.22 -1.15
N VAL A 7 -13.58 -15.69 0.06
CA VAL A 7 -14.71 -15.11 0.82
C VAL A 7 -14.64 -13.58 0.97
N TRP A 8 -13.50 -12.95 0.70
CA TRP A 8 -13.32 -11.49 0.86
C TRP A 8 -14.15 -10.63 -0.09
N VAL A 9 -14.30 -11.05 -1.35
CA VAL A 9 -14.92 -10.24 -2.41
C VAL A 9 -16.41 -9.91 -2.14
N ARG A 10 -17.10 -10.65 -1.26
CA ARG A 10 -18.54 -10.48 -1.02
C ARG A 10 -18.93 -9.67 0.22
N LEU A 11 -18.01 -9.38 1.14
CA LEU A 11 -18.34 -8.69 2.40
C LEU A 11 -18.17 -7.17 2.39
N ARG A 12 -17.56 -6.59 1.34
CA ARG A 12 -17.38 -5.12 1.16
C ARG A 12 -18.70 -4.33 1.14
N LYS A 13 -19.86 -4.99 1.00
CA LYS A 13 -21.20 -4.34 0.99
C LYS A 13 -21.91 -4.28 2.34
N ALA A 14 -21.40 -4.90 3.41
CA ALA A 14 -22.22 -5.13 4.61
C ALA A 14 -21.60 -4.68 5.95
N ILE A 15 -20.41 -4.08 5.97
CA ILE A 15 -19.84 -3.49 7.18
C ILE A 15 -19.90 -1.97 7.02
N PRO A 16 -20.74 -1.26 7.80
CA PRO A 16 -20.61 0.18 7.88
C PRO A 16 -19.27 0.48 8.55
N ILE A 17 -18.30 0.94 7.76
CA ILE A 17 -17.11 1.61 8.29
C ILE A 17 -17.67 2.80 9.09
N GLY A 18 -17.38 2.82 10.39
CA GLY A 18 -18.08 3.67 11.36
C GLY A 18 -18.12 5.15 10.99
N ASP A 19 -19.22 5.80 11.38
CA ASP A 19 -19.45 7.24 11.29
C ASP A 19 -18.20 8.03 11.73
N GLY A 20 -17.59 8.75 10.79
CA GLY A 20 -16.65 9.85 11.09
C GLY A 20 -15.17 9.66 10.72
N GLN A 21 -14.76 8.60 10.00
CA GLN A 21 -13.44 8.61 9.36
C GLN A 21 -13.52 9.43 8.07
N GLU A 22 -13.03 10.66 8.10
CA GLU A 22 -12.86 11.46 6.89
C GLU A 22 -12.02 10.69 5.86
N GLU A 23 -12.57 10.59 4.66
CA GLU A 23 -12.03 9.82 3.54
C GLU A 23 -10.75 10.49 3.02
N TRP A 24 -9.81 9.66 2.57
CA TRP A 24 -8.59 10.15 1.95
C TRP A 24 -8.89 10.93 0.67
N SER A 25 -8.25 12.08 0.53
CA SER A 25 -8.29 12.89 -0.70
C SER A 25 -6.93 12.83 -1.40
N LEU A 26 -6.94 12.59 -2.71
CA LEU A 26 -5.76 12.76 -3.55
C LEU A 26 -5.55 14.26 -3.79
N GLU A 27 -4.53 14.84 -3.18
CA GLU A 27 -4.23 16.29 -3.30
C GLU A 27 -3.57 16.60 -4.65
N TRP A 28 -2.58 15.79 -5.02
CA TRP A 28 -1.91 15.88 -6.31
C TRP A 28 -1.19 14.59 -6.68
N SER A 29 -0.99 14.41 -7.98
CA SER A 29 -0.09 13.43 -8.56
C SER A 29 0.76 14.10 -9.64
N ARG A 30 2.08 13.95 -9.52
CA ARG A 30 3.09 14.47 -10.43
C ARG A 30 4.06 13.36 -10.79
N GLN A 31 4.91 13.59 -11.79
CA GLN A 31 5.83 12.58 -12.30
C GLN A 31 6.76 11.95 -11.26
N VAL A 32 7.08 12.66 -10.19
CA VAL A 32 8.04 12.20 -9.16
C VAL A 32 7.43 12.12 -7.76
N GLU A 33 6.16 12.50 -7.58
CA GLU A 33 5.55 12.59 -6.26
C GLU A 33 4.03 12.59 -6.35
N THR A 34 3.39 11.86 -5.44
CA THR A 34 1.94 11.85 -5.22
C THR A 34 1.65 12.01 -3.74
N ARG A 35 0.63 12.81 -3.41
CA ARG A 35 0.21 13.08 -2.04
C ARG A 35 -1.28 12.78 -1.84
N TRP A 36 -1.58 12.05 -0.77
CA TRP A 36 -2.92 11.90 -0.22
C TRP A 36 -2.99 12.54 1.16
N SER A 37 -4.14 13.12 1.49
CA SER A 37 -4.36 13.76 2.79
C SER A 37 -5.70 13.37 3.39
N ARG A 38 -5.74 13.39 4.72
CA ARG A 38 -6.94 13.44 5.55
C ARG A 38 -6.59 14.26 6.81
N PRO A 39 -7.54 14.66 7.66
CA PRO A 39 -7.19 15.41 8.86
C PRO A 39 -6.15 14.69 9.72
N GLY A 40 -5.05 15.39 10.00
CA GLY A 40 -3.99 14.91 10.88
C GLY A 40 -3.01 13.93 10.24
N GLU A 41 -3.22 13.51 8.98
CA GLU A 41 -2.36 12.53 8.30
C GLU A 41 -2.12 12.86 6.82
N ILE A 42 -0.88 12.70 6.39
CA ILE A 42 -0.46 12.87 4.99
C ILE A 42 0.28 11.61 4.55
N VAL A 43 -0.05 11.06 3.40
CA VAL A 43 0.72 10.00 2.76
C VAL A 43 1.38 10.56 1.51
N ASP A 44 2.69 10.39 1.43
CA ASP A 44 3.49 10.75 0.25
C ASP A 44 4.08 9.50 -0.37
N CYS A 45 4.01 9.39 -1.69
CA CYS A 45 4.78 8.44 -2.49
C CYS A 45 5.63 9.25 -3.47
N PHE A 46 6.94 9.14 -3.37
CA PHE A 46 7.85 9.95 -4.19
C PHE A 46 9.05 9.16 -4.69
N ARG A 47 9.60 9.59 -5.82
CA ARG A 47 10.80 9.03 -6.40
C ARG A 47 12.01 9.40 -5.56
N PHE A 48 12.82 8.41 -5.23
CA PHE A 48 14.08 8.57 -4.52
C PHE A 48 15.12 7.68 -5.21
N ASP A 49 16.17 8.31 -5.74
CA ASP A 49 17.20 7.64 -6.54
C ASP A 49 16.57 6.84 -7.72
N ASP A 50 16.86 5.55 -7.81
CA ASP A 50 16.35 4.64 -8.84
C ASP A 50 15.01 3.97 -8.47
N GLY A 51 14.41 4.31 -7.33
CA GLY A 51 13.15 3.73 -6.85
C GLY A 51 12.17 4.75 -6.27
N TYR A 52 11.23 4.25 -5.50
CA TYR A 52 10.17 5.04 -4.86
C TYR A 52 10.09 4.71 -3.38
N VAL A 53 9.74 5.72 -2.60
CA VAL A 53 9.55 5.64 -1.15
C VAL A 53 8.15 6.12 -0.82
N THR A 54 7.48 5.44 0.09
CA THR A 54 6.19 5.88 0.63
C THR A 54 6.34 6.20 2.11
N THR A 55 5.79 7.33 2.55
CA THR A 55 5.79 7.77 3.95
C THR A 55 4.39 8.15 4.40
N VAL A 56 4.14 8.04 5.71
CA VAL A 56 3.00 8.67 6.38
C VAL A 56 3.50 9.68 7.41
N GLN A 57 2.98 10.90 7.36
CA GLN A 57 3.17 11.93 8.37
C GLN A 57 1.94 12.01 9.27
N TYR A 58 2.16 12.10 10.59
CA TYR A 58 1.13 12.40 11.58
C TYR A 58 1.33 13.82 12.11
N GLU A 59 0.47 14.75 11.70
CA GLU A 59 0.62 16.18 12.00
C GLU A 59 0.56 16.46 13.51
N SER A 60 -0.33 15.76 14.23
CA SER A 60 -0.49 15.93 15.68
C SER A 60 0.74 15.55 16.50
N ARG A 61 1.65 14.76 15.93
CA ARG A 61 2.84 14.21 16.60
C ARG A 61 4.15 14.71 15.99
N ASP A 62 4.08 15.51 14.94
CA ASP A 62 5.22 15.98 14.15
C ASP A 62 6.21 14.85 13.81
N VAL A 63 5.67 13.72 13.34
CA VAL A 63 6.46 12.53 13.02
C VAL A 63 6.10 11.99 11.65
N THR A 64 7.14 11.63 10.89
CA THR A 64 7.01 10.96 9.60
C THR A 64 7.62 9.57 9.69
N TRP A 65 6.84 8.56 9.29
CA TRP A 65 7.24 7.17 9.25
C TRP A 65 7.33 6.69 7.80
N GLN A 66 8.37 5.93 7.47
CA GLN A 66 8.45 5.25 6.19
C GLN A 66 7.55 4.01 6.20
N LEU A 67 6.71 3.88 5.18
CA LEU A 67 5.91 2.68 4.92
C LEU A 67 6.70 1.66 4.10
N THR A 68 7.61 2.13 3.24
CA THR A 68 8.58 1.28 2.54
C THR A 68 9.86 1.10 3.38
N PRO A 69 10.57 -0.03 3.28
CA PRO A 69 11.82 -0.25 4.01
C PRO A 69 13.02 0.51 3.40
N GLY A 70 12.77 1.30 2.35
CA GLY A 70 13.76 1.94 1.50
C GLY A 70 13.16 2.20 0.12
N GLN A 71 14.03 2.34 -0.89
CA GLN A 71 13.59 2.47 -2.28
C GLN A 71 13.11 1.13 -2.84
N VAL A 72 11.89 1.10 -3.36
CA VAL A 72 11.26 -0.07 -3.99
C VAL A 72 10.70 0.31 -5.37
N PRO A 73 10.32 -0.65 -6.23
CA PRO A 73 9.62 -0.34 -7.48
C PRO A 73 8.34 0.46 -7.23
N LEU A 74 7.90 1.26 -8.22
CA LEU A 74 6.71 2.12 -8.09
C LEU A 74 5.47 1.34 -7.65
N ALA A 75 5.19 0.18 -8.28
CA ALA A 75 4.04 -0.65 -7.91
C ALA A 75 4.12 -1.12 -6.45
N SER A 76 5.31 -1.47 -5.96
CA SER A 76 5.53 -1.86 -4.57
C SER A 76 5.29 -0.69 -3.61
N ALA A 77 5.81 0.51 -3.93
CA ALA A 77 5.59 1.71 -3.13
C ALA A 77 4.10 2.08 -3.07
N LEU A 78 3.40 2.00 -4.19
CA LEU A 78 1.96 2.25 -4.27
C LEU A 78 1.15 1.18 -3.55
N ALA A 79 1.54 -0.10 -3.58
CA ALA A 79 0.86 -1.14 -2.81
C ALA A 79 0.93 -0.87 -1.31
N MET A 80 2.08 -0.41 -0.80
CA MET A 80 2.22 -0.02 0.61
C MET A 80 1.47 1.26 0.94
N ALA A 81 1.38 2.21 0.01
CA ALA A 81 0.50 3.38 0.15
C ALA A 81 -0.97 2.92 0.25
N THR A 82 -1.47 2.15 -0.72
CA THR A 82 -2.84 1.64 -0.77
C THR A 82 -3.19 0.81 0.46
N LEU A 83 -2.27 -0.02 0.96
CA LEU A 83 -2.45 -0.75 2.23
C LEU A 83 -2.76 0.21 3.38
N TYR A 84 -1.99 1.28 3.52
CA TYR A 84 -2.21 2.25 4.59
C TYR A 84 -3.48 3.11 4.36
N LEU A 85 -3.76 3.46 3.10
CA LEU A 85 -4.95 4.23 2.74
C LEU A 85 -6.23 3.46 3.07
N GLU A 86 -6.31 2.19 2.66
CA GLU A 86 -7.51 1.34 2.82
C GLU A 86 -7.63 0.71 4.21
N HIS A 87 -6.51 0.26 4.80
CA HIS A 87 -6.53 -0.60 5.99
C HIS A 87 -5.85 0.02 7.21
N LYS A 88 -5.17 1.17 7.07
CA LYS A 88 -4.37 1.80 8.15
C LYS A 88 -3.27 0.90 8.71
N LEU A 89 -2.72 0.03 7.87
CA LEU A 89 -1.66 -0.90 8.26
C LEU A 89 -0.31 -0.47 7.70
N THR A 90 0.71 -0.54 8.53
CA THR A 90 2.10 -0.39 8.12
C THR A 90 2.70 -1.77 7.86
N PRO A 91 3.34 -2.02 6.71
CA PRO A 91 4.04 -3.27 6.47
C PRO A 91 5.09 -3.53 7.55
N GLN A 92 5.26 -4.81 7.92
CA GLN A 92 6.37 -5.23 8.75
C GLN A 92 7.55 -5.64 7.89
N THR A 93 8.72 -5.78 8.49
CA THR A 93 9.94 -6.14 7.79
C THR A 93 10.45 -7.47 8.32
N ASP A 94 10.72 -8.42 7.43
CA ASP A 94 11.35 -9.69 7.80
C ASP A 94 12.85 -9.51 8.11
N ARG A 95 13.52 -10.59 8.48
CA ARG A 95 14.97 -10.58 8.78
C ARG A 95 15.85 -10.14 7.60
N ASP A 96 15.35 -10.27 6.37
CA ASP A 96 16.05 -9.98 5.14
C ASP A 96 15.74 -8.55 4.63
N GLY A 97 15.00 -7.75 5.41
CA GLY A 97 14.64 -6.38 5.05
C GLY A 97 13.40 -6.30 4.16
N ARG A 98 12.67 -7.39 3.98
CA ARG A 98 11.56 -7.46 3.01
C ARG A 98 10.24 -7.08 3.68
N PRO A 99 9.46 -6.16 3.08
CA PRO A 99 8.19 -5.71 3.61
C PRO A 99 7.10 -6.75 3.37
N PHE A 100 6.37 -7.12 4.41
CA PHE A 100 5.26 -8.06 4.34
C PHE A 100 4.07 -7.61 5.20
N ILE A 101 2.90 -8.16 4.90
CA ILE A 101 1.72 -8.10 5.74
C ILE A 101 1.17 -9.52 5.94
N GLY A 102 0.55 -9.79 7.08
CA GLY A 102 -0.21 -11.01 7.27
C GLY A 102 -1.56 -10.92 6.56
N LEU A 103 -2.07 -12.02 6.05
CA LEU A 103 -3.40 -12.14 5.49
C LEU A 103 -4.15 -13.28 6.20
N THR A 104 -5.31 -12.97 6.73
CA THR A 104 -6.22 -13.94 7.36
C THR A 104 -7.53 -13.99 6.61
N ASP A 105 -8.44 -14.87 7.04
CA ASP A 105 -9.82 -14.89 6.56
C ASP A 105 -10.56 -13.58 6.86
N HIS A 106 -10.01 -12.74 7.74
CA HIS A 106 -10.51 -11.42 8.12
C HIS A 106 -9.65 -10.26 7.57
N GLY A 107 -8.77 -10.53 6.61
CA GLY A 107 -8.13 -9.50 5.80
C GLY A 107 -6.67 -9.27 6.18
N PRO A 108 -6.06 -8.17 5.71
CA PRO A 108 -4.68 -7.89 6.04
C PRO A 108 -4.55 -7.53 7.52
N VAL A 109 -3.50 -8.04 8.18
CA VAL A 109 -3.21 -7.81 9.60
C VAL A 109 -1.72 -7.64 9.83
N GLN A 110 -1.35 -6.85 10.84
CA GLN A 110 0.02 -6.83 11.36
C GLN A 110 0.23 -8.03 12.30
N VAL A 111 1.29 -8.80 12.04
CA VAL A 111 1.63 -10.01 12.80
C VAL A 111 2.66 -9.67 13.88
N PHE A 112 2.25 -9.45 15.13
CA PHE A 112 3.19 -9.09 16.20
C PHE A 112 3.67 -10.28 17.03
N GLU A 113 2.96 -11.41 16.97
CA GLU A 113 3.21 -12.59 17.79
C GLU A 113 3.69 -13.75 16.92
N GLU A 114 4.61 -14.56 17.46
CA GLU A 114 5.17 -15.74 16.78
C GLU A 114 4.10 -16.80 16.46
N ILE A 115 3.04 -16.86 17.28
CA ILE A 115 1.90 -17.76 17.09
C ILE A 115 0.63 -16.89 16.99
N PRO A 116 0.19 -16.53 15.77
CA PRO A 116 -1.04 -15.77 15.61
C PRO A 116 -2.25 -16.58 16.08
N PRO A 117 -3.33 -15.91 16.55
CA PRO A 117 -4.53 -16.57 17.04
C PRO A 117 -5.29 -17.34 15.94
N GLU A 118 -4.99 -17.04 14.67
CA GLU A 118 -5.52 -17.69 13.48
C GLU A 118 -4.40 -17.94 12.46
N PRO A 119 -4.57 -18.89 11.50
CA PRO A 119 -3.61 -19.08 10.43
C PRO A 119 -3.41 -17.80 9.62
N VAL A 120 -2.15 -17.44 9.38
CA VAL A 120 -1.77 -16.25 8.61
C VAL A 120 -0.94 -16.67 7.39
N GLU A 121 -1.30 -16.14 6.22
CA GLU A 121 -0.45 -16.15 5.04
C GLU A 121 0.39 -14.87 5.00
N TYR A 122 1.69 -14.99 4.71
CA TYR A 122 2.57 -13.83 4.57
C TYR A 122 2.60 -13.34 3.13
N VAL A 123 2.15 -12.10 2.92
CA VAL A 123 2.12 -11.45 1.61
C VAL A 123 3.22 -10.41 1.54
N TYR A 124 4.20 -10.62 0.66
CA TYR A 124 5.32 -9.72 0.45
C TYR A 124 4.98 -8.62 -0.56
N LEU A 125 5.44 -7.40 -0.27
CA LEU A 125 5.06 -6.18 -1.00
C LEU A 125 6.24 -5.54 -1.76
N ASP A 126 7.42 -6.17 -1.79
CA ASP A 126 8.64 -5.69 -2.48
C ASP A 126 8.83 -6.21 -3.90
N GLY A 127 8.07 -7.24 -4.29
CA GLY A 127 8.22 -7.90 -5.59
C GLY A 127 7.38 -7.31 -6.73
N LEU A 128 6.53 -6.32 -6.44
CA LEU A 128 5.50 -5.85 -7.35
C LEU A 128 6.07 -4.89 -8.39
N ARG A 129 5.83 -5.19 -9.67
CA ARG A 129 6.28 -4.44 -10.85
C ARG A 129 5.16 -3.71 -11.57
N THR A 130 3.95 -4.26 -11.54
CA THR A 130 2.76 -3.65 -12.14
C THR A 130 1.59 -3.65 -11.16
N LEU A 131 0.55 -2.88 -11.46
CA LEU A 131 -0.66 -2.86 -10.62
C LEU A 131 -1.36 -4.22 -10.62
N GLU A 132 -1.30 -4.98 -11.72
CA GLU A 132 -1.94 -6.29 -11.86
C GLU A 132 -1.34 -7.36 -10.93
N GLU A 133 -0.15 -7.11 -10.38
CA GLU A 133 0.47 -7.98 -9.38
C GLU A 133 0.03 -7.66 -7.94
N PHE A 134 -0.81 -6.62 -7.74
CA PHE A 134 -1.30 -6.26 -6.41
C PHE A 134 -2.03 -7.43 -5.75
N PRO A 135 -1.83 -7.62 -4.43
CA PRO A 135 -2.66 -8.54 -3.66
C PRO A 135 -4.14 -8.23 -3.80
N GLU A 136 -4.99 -9.26 -3.86
CA GLU A 136 -6.43 -9.12 -4.14
C GLU A 136 -7.20 -8.26 -3.10
N PHE A 137 -6.63 -8.07 -1.91
CA PHE A 137 -7.23 -7.24 -0.86
C PHE A 137 -6.94 -5.73 -1.02
N LEU A 138 -6.14 -5.34 -2.01
CA LEU A 138 -5.90 -3.94 -2.38
C LEU A 138 -6.72 -3.58 -3.62
N THR A 139 -7.36 -2.41 -3.59
CA THR A 139 -8.18 -1.95 -4.71
C THR A 139 -7.32 -1.27 -5.77
N ILE A 140 -7.56 -1.62 -7.03
CA ILE A 140 -7.02 -0.90 -8.19
C ILE A 140 -8.16 -0.15 -8.86
N ASP A 141 -8.33 1.12 -8.51
CA ASP A 141 -9.31 2.02 -9.13
C ASP A 141 -8.67 2.91 -10.21
N ASP A 142 -9.49 3.71 -10.89
CA ASP A 142 -9.03 4.60 -11.97
C ASP A 142 -8.08 5.69 -11.44
N SER A 143 -8.25 6.10 -10.18
CA SER A 143 -7.38 7.10 -9.54
C SER A 143 -5.97 6.54 -9.35
N LEU A 144 -5.84 5.33 -8.81
CA LEU A 144 -4.56 4.65 -8.64
C LEU A 144 -3.89 4.34 -9.98
N ARG A 145 -4.66 3.93 -10.99
CA ARG A 145 -4.13 3.75 -12.36
C ARG A 145 -3.56 5.04 -12.90
N SER A 146 -4.29 6.15 -12.77
CA SER A 146 -3.80 7.46 -13.19
C SER A 146 -2.54 7.89 -12.44
N VAL A 147 -2.45 7.61 -11.12
CA VAL A 147 -1.23 7.86 -10.34
C VAL A 147 -0.04 7.05 -10.86
N PHE A 148 -0.24 5.75 -11.07
CA PHE A 148 0.81 4.88 -11.60
C PHE A 148 1.31 5.36 -12.96
N ASP A 149 0.40 5.64 -13.90
CA ASP A 149 0.75 6.10 -15.24
C ASP A 149 1.48 7.45 -15.22
N GLN A 150 1.06 8.36 -14.32
CA GLN A 150 1.67 9.68 -14.17
C GLN A 150 3.08 9.60 -13.58
N MET A 151 3.31 8.70 -12.62
CA MET A 151 4.58 8.54 -11.90
C MET A 151 5.56 7.58 -12.59
N ALA A 152 5.07 6.69 -13.46
CA ALA A 152 5.89 5.73 -14.16
C ALA A 152 6.99 6.45 -14.96
N PRO A 153 8.24 5.96 -14.95
CA PRO A 153 9.29 6.52 -15.78
C PRO A 153 8.84 6.48 -17.24
N ALA A 154 9.00 7.59 -17.97
CA ALA A 154 8.78 7.59 -19.41
C ALA A 154 9.62 6.47 -20.01
N GLN A 155 8.96 5.48 -20.64
CA GLN A 155 9.69 4.46 -21.39
C GLN A 155 10.54 5.20 -22.40
N SER A 156 11.85 5.19 -22.19
CA SER A 156 12.78 5.84 -23.10
C SER A 156 12.60 5.13 -24.43
N SER A 157 11.94 5.78 -25.38
CA SER A 157 11.87 5.33 -26.76
C SER A 157 13.32 5.23 -27.23
N THR A 158 13.88 4.03 -27.13
CA THR A 158 15.21 3.75 -27.67
C THR A 158 14.96 3.62 -29.16
N SER A 159 14.95 4.74 -29.87
CA SER A 159 15.07 4.74 -31.32
C SER A 159 16.40 4.06 -31.63
N ARG A 160 16.30 2.81 -32.12
CA ARG A 160 17.34 2.23 -32.97
C ARG A 160 17.01 2.55 -34.42
#